data_AF-A0A650MA09-F1
#
_entry.id   AF-A0A650MA09-F1
#
_cell.length_a   1.000
_cell.length_b   1.000
_cell.length_c   1.000
_cell.angle_alpha   90.00
_cell.angle_beta   90.00
_cell.angle_gamma   90.00
#
_symmetry.space_group_name_H-M   'P 1'
#
loop_
_entity.id
_entity.type
_entity.pdbx_description
1 polymer ?
#
loop_
_entity_poly.entity_id
_entity_poly.type
_entity_poly.pdbx_seq_one_letter_code
_entity_poly.pdbx_strand_id
1 'polypeptide(L)' 'MTNKMKENNKRKNKNVNHNPQAESVKAVFGEPKAKTYDRSDFKI' A
#
# COMPACT_ATOMS: atom_id res chain seq x y z
N MET A 1 -13.21 22.72 28.00
CA MET A 1 -12.58 21.57 27.35
C MET A 1 -12.47 21.85 25.86
N THR A 2 -11.25 21.94 25.33
CA THR A 2 -11.00 22.32 23.94
C THR A 2 -11.10 21.09 23.03
N ASN A 3 -12.14 21.04 22.20
CA ASN A 3 -12.29 20.00 21.16
C ASN A 3 -11.24 20.22 20.05
N LYS A 4 -10.03 19.69 20.23
CA LYS A 4 -8.96 19.67 19.22
C LYS A 4 -8.90 18.36 18.43
N MET A 5 -10.04 17.90 17.92
CA MET A 5 -10.09 16.66 17.12
C MET A 5 -10.29 16.91 15.62
N LYS A 6 -9.83 18.05 15.08
CA LYS A 6 -9.86 18.33 13.63
C LYS A 6 -8.65 19.06 13.05
N GLU A 7 -7.58 19.32 13.81
CA GLU A 7 -6.43 20.06 13.27
C GLU A 7 -5.50 19.21 12.38
N ASN A 8 -5.46 17.88 12.57
CA ASN A 8 -4.51 17.00 11.86
C ASN A 8 -5.11 16.24 10.67
N ASN A 9 -6.37 16.49 10.31
CA ASN A 9 -7.00 15.84 9.14
C ASN A 9 -7.21 16.84 7.99
N LYS A 10 -6.29 17.80 7.84
CA LYS A 10 -6.03 18.36 6.52
C LYS A 10 -5.47 17.22 5.68
N ARG A 11 -6.35 16.39 5.12
CA ARG A 11 -6.07 15.69 3.88
C ARG A 11 -5.66 16.80 2.93
N LYS A 12 -4.35 17.07 2.86
CA LYS A 12 -3.81 17.88 1.80
C LYS A 12 -4.32 17.14 0.58
N ASN A 13 -5.20 17.77 -0.18
CA ASN A 13 -5.60 17.31 -1.51
C ASN A 13 -4.34 17.40 -2.38
N LYS A 14 -3.32 16.60 -2.02
CA LYS A 14 -2.18 16.33 -2.86
C LYS A 14 -2.84 15.65 -4.04
N ASN A 15 -2.70 16.26 -5.20
CA ASN A 15 -3.12 15.65 -6.43
C ASN A 15 -2.33 14.34 -6.52
N VAL A 16 -2.95 13.23 -6.13
CA VAL A 16 -2.34 11.92 -6.28
C VAL A 16 -2.38 11.69 -7.78
N ASN A 17 -1.22 11.67 -8.40
CA ASN A 17 -1.10 11.38 -9.82
C ASN A 17 -1.41 9.89 -9.99
N HIS A 18 -2.68 9.58 -10.28
CA HIS A 18 -3.11 8.22 -10.58
C HIS A 18 -2.70 7.93 -12.02
N ASN A 19 -1.75 7.02 -12.19
CA ASN A 19 -1.31 6.57 -13.50
C ASN A 19 -1.58 5.06 -13.60
N PRO A 20 -2.74 4.66 -14.17
CA PRO A 20 -3.14 3.26 -14.26
C PRO A 20 -2.10 2.37 -14.95
N GLN A 21 -1.31 2.91 -15.88
CA GLN A 21 -0.26 2.15 -16.57
C GLN A 21 0.92 1.85 -15.64
N ALA A 22 1.40 2.86 -14.91
CA ALA A 22 2.47 2.66 -13.94
C ALA A 22 2.04 1.75 -12.77
N GLU A 23 0.79 1.91 -12.32
CA GLU A 23 0.20 1.09 -11.26
C GLU A 23 0.03 -0.38 -11.69
N SER A 24 -0.46 -0.62 -12.90
CA SER A 24 -0.61 -1.99 -13.43
C SER A 24 0.72 -2.71 -13.66
N VAL A 25 1.75 -2.02 -14.18
CA VAL A 25 3.10 -2.61 -14.32
C VAL A 25 3.68 -2.99 -12.96
N LYS A 26 3.47 -2.15 -11.94
CA LYS A 26 3.91 -2.46 -10.58
C LYS A 26 3.14 -3.64 -9.97
N ALA A 27 1.85 -3.76 -10.23
CA ALA A 27 1.07 -4.91 -9.78
C ALA A 27 1.52 -6.21 -10.46
N VAL A 28 1.87 -6.17 -11.75
CA VAL A 28 2.27 -7.36 -12.50
C VAL A 28 3.71 -7.78 -12.23
N PHE A 29 4.63 -6.83 -12.11
CA PHE A 29 6.07 -7.09 -12.06
C PHE A 29 6.76 -6.64 -10.76
N GLY A 30 6.10 -5.79 -9.97
CA GLY A 30 6.66 -5.18 -8.77
C GLY A 30 6.28 -5.88 -7.46
N GLU A 31 5.25 -6.73 -7.47
CA GLU A 31 4.99 -7.60 -6.33
C GLU A 31 6.01 -8.76 -6.35
N PRO A 32 6.76 -8.98 -5.25
CA PRO A 32 7.61 -10.16 -5.15
C PRO A 32 6.70 -11.37 -5.33
N LYS A 33 6.98 -12.17 -6.36
CA LYS A 33 6.26 -13.42 -6.61
C LYS A 33 6.18 -14.19 -5.30
N ALA A 34 5.00 -14.76 -5.03
CA ALA A 34 4.80 -15.62 -3.86
C ALA A 34 5.99 -16.57 -3.73
N LYS A 35 6.54 -16.67 -2.51
CA LYS A 35 7.65 -17.59 -2.25
C LYS A 35 7.26 -18.97 -2.76
N THR A 36 8.20 -19.64 -3.41
CA THR A 36 8.04 -21.05 -3.76
C THR A 36 7.66 -21.81 -2.50
N TYR A 37 6.62 -22.64 -2.58
CA TYR A 37 6.13 -23.43 -1.47
C TYR A 37 7.30 -24.19 -0.82
N ASP A 38 7.67 -23.80 0.40
CA ASP A 38 8.66 -24.48 1.20
C ASP A 38 7.95 -25.25 2.31
N ARG A 39 8.15 -26.57 2.33
CA ARG A 39 7.58 -27.45 3.34
C ARG A 39 8.12 -27.14 4.75
N SER A 40 9.25 -26.45 4.84
CA SER A 40 9.82 -25.97 6.09
C SER A 40 9.11 -24.74 6.67
N ASP A 41 8.37 -23.97 5.84
CA ASP A 41 7.53 -22.85 6.30
C ASP A 41 6.35 -23.34 7.17
N PHE A 42 5.99 -24.62 7.07
CA PHE A 42 4.88 -25.26 7.78
C PHE A 42 5.33 -26.15 8.94
N LYS A 43 6.57 -26.02 9.42
CA LYS A 43 7.01 -26.74 10.62
C LYS A 43 6.31 -26.14 11.85
N ILE A 44 5.36 -26.91 12.39
CA ILE A 44 4.69 -26.70 13.67
C ILE A 44 5.62 -27.10 14.81
#